data_AF-A0A8J6E6Q9-F1
#
_entry.id   AF-A0A8J6E6Q9-F1
#
_cell.length_a   1.000
_cell.length_b   1.000
_cell.length_c   1.000
_cell.angle_alpha   90.00
_cell.angle_beta   90.00
_cell.angle_gamma   90.00
#
_symmetry.space_group_name_H-M   'P 1'
#
loop_
_entity.id
_entity.type
_entity.pdbx_description
1 polymer ?
#
loop_
_entity_poly.entity_id
_entity_poly.type
_entity_poly.pdbx_seq_one_letter_code
_entity_poly.pdbx_strand_id
1 'polypeptide(L)'
;GSVTSSSSPFCQALQSNLKYCLLPRRLIISKRLAQCLHPALPSGVHLKALETYEIIFKIIGTKWLSRDLFLYSSGLFPLLSHAAMSVKPLLLGLYETYFLPLQRSLLPSLQAFITGLLPGLEEGSEIYDRTDMLLQKLSMVIGQEVFYSSLWGSVLVNSSIRLPASLFVVSHINRDVSANAQSSMLGKDKQLAV
;
A
#
# COMPACT_ATOMS: atom_id res chain seq x y z
N GLY A 1 11.54 -30.84 -8.28
CA GLY A 1 12.39 -30.79 -7.08
C GLY A 1 11.72 -29.89 -6.07
N SER A 2 11.12 -30.48 -5.04
CA SER A 2 10.36 -29.79 -3.99
C SER A 2 11.31 -29.22 -2.93
N VAL A 3 11.53 -27.90 -2.97
CA VAL A 3 12.18 -27.19 -1.86
C VAL A 3 11.14 -26.98 -0.78
N THR A 4 11.17 -27.84 0.25
CA THR A 4 10.42 -27.63 1.48
C THR A 4 11.09 -26.52 2.28
N SER A 5 10.64 -25.29 2.09
CA SER A 5 10.98 -24.18 2.97
C SER A 5 10.49 -24.51 4.38
N SER A 6 11.41 -24.62 5.33
CA SER A 6 11.09 -24.83 6.75
C SER A 6 10.24 -23.66 7.27
N SER A 7 8.93 -23.89 7.37
CA SER A 7 7.99 -22.94 7.95
C SER A 7 8.37 -22.69 9.40
N SER A 8 8.58 -21.43 9.78
CA SER A 8 8.91 -21.07 11.17
C SER A 8 7.86 -21.60 12.15
N PRO A 9 8.21 -21.90 13.42
CA PRO A 9 7.25 -22.38 14.42
C PRO A 9 6.03 -21.45 14.59
N PHE A 10 6.21 -20.15 14.36
CA PHE A 10 5.12 -19.18 14.36
C PHE A 10 4.14 -19.39 13.20
N CYS A 11 4.65 -19.66 11.98
CA CYS A 11 3.81 -19.96 10.82
C CYS A 11 2.99 -21.24 11.05
N GLN A 12 3.58 -22.26 11.66
CA GLN A 12 2.88 -23.50 12.01
C GLN A 12 1.83 -23.28 13.10
N ALA A 13 2.13 -22.47 14.12
CA ALA A 13 1.19 -22.12 15.18
C ALA A 13 0.01 -21.27 14.65
N LEU A 14 0.23 -20.42 13.66
CA LEU A 14 -0.84 -19.70 12.95
C LEU A 14 -1.77 -20.68 12.22
N GLN A 15 -1.20 -21.67 11.53
CA GLN A 15 -1.95 -22.67 10.78
C GLN A 15 -2.76 -23.63 11.68
N SER A 16 -2.32 -23.92 12.90
CA SER A 16 -3.10 -24.76 13.83
C SER A 16 -4.27 -24.02 14.48
N ASN A 17 -4.24 -22.69 14.54
CA ASN A 17 -5.31 -21.84 15.11
C ASN A 17 -6.40 -21.46 14.09
N LEU A 18 -6.37 -22.01 12.87
CA LEU A 18 -7.28 -21.72 11.74
C LEU A 18 -8.77 -22.05 11.98
N LYS A 19 -9.14 -22.70 13.09
CA LYS A 19 -10.54 -23.07 13.36
C LYS A 19 -11.46 -21.87 13.67
N TYR A 20 -10.90 -20.67 13.88
CA TYR A 20 -11.68 -19.47 14.16
C TYR A 20 -11.22 -18.35 13.21
N CYS A 21 -12.13 -17.79 12.40
CA CYS A 21 -11.87 -16.64 11.50
C CYS A 21 -11.37 -15.36 12.20
N LEU A 22 -11.15 -15.41 13.51
CA LEU A 22 -10.63 -14.34 14.34
C LEU A 22 -9.21 -14.67 14.75
N LEU A 23 -8.23 -13.93 14.21
CA LEU A 23 -6.84 -14.06 14.61
C LEU A 23 -6.69 -13.70 16.11
N PRO A 24 -6.30 -14.65 16.98
CA PRO A 24 -6.07 -14.36 18.39
C PRO A 24 -4.96 -13.33 18.56
N ARG A 25 -5.11 -12.37 19.48
CA ARG A 25 -4.10 -11.33 19.78
C ARG A 25 -3.67 -10.49 18.56
N ARG A 26 -4.55 -10.27 17.59
CA ARG A 26 -4.26 -9.49 16.36
C ARG A 26 -3.53 -8.17 16.59
N LEU A 27 -3.86 -7.44 17.66
CA LEU A 27 -3.18 -6.19 18.04
C LEU A 27 -1.69 -6.37 18.36
N ILE A 28 -1.33 -7.44 19.09
CA ILE A 28 0.06 -7.71 19.45
C ILE A 28 0.82 -8.20 18.22
N ILE A 29 0.20 -9.09 17.44
CA ILE A 29 0.80 -9.65 16.22
C ILE A 29 1.08 -8.54 15.21
N SER A 30 0.10 -7.66 14.94
CA SER A 30 0.26 -6.59 13.97
C SER A 30 1.34 -5.58 14.40
N LYS A 31 1.40 -5.22 15.68
CA LYS A 31 2.47 -4.36 16.22
C LYS A 31 3.85 -5.00 16.06
N ARG A 32 4.01 -6.29 16.36
CA ARG A 32 5.30 -6.98 16.17
C ARG A 32 5.70 -7.06 14.71
N LEU A 33 4.75 -7.35 13.82
CA LEU A 33 5.01 -7.33 12.38
C LEU A 33 5.42 -5.95 11.88
N ALA A 34 4.76 -4.89 12.35
CA ALA A 34 5.16 -3.53 12.01
C ALA A 34 6.59 -3.21 12.49
N GLN A 35 6.96 -3.66 13.70
CA GLN A 35 8.34 -3.51 14.20
C GLN A 35 9.35 -4.25 13.33
N CYS A 36 9.00 -5.43 12.79
CA CYS A 36 9.85 -6.16 11.86
C CYS A 36 10.09 -5.41 10.54
N LEU A 37 9.28 -4.40 10.21
CA LEU A 37 9.43 -3.57 9.02
C LEU A 37 10.20 -2.26 9.28
N HIS A 38 10.81 -2.12 10.46
CA HIS A 38 11.61 -0.93 10.79
C HIS A 38 12.83 -0.81 9.84
N PRO A 39 13.17 0.40 9.35
CA PRO A 39 14.27 0.60 8.39
C PRO A 39 15.65 0.14 8.88
N ALA A 40 15.87 0.16 10.20
CA ALA A 40 17.13 -0.31 10.82
C ALA A 40 17.30 -1.85 10.81
N LEU A 41 16.30 -2.61 10.38
CA LEU A 41 16.36 -4.07 10.31
C LEU A 41 16.78 -4.54 8.91
N PRO A 42 17.46 -5.69 8.79
CA PRO A 42 17.93 -6.18 7.51
C PRO A 42 16.78 -6.68 6.63
N SER A 43 16.99 -6.66 5.30
CA SER A 43 15.99 -7.05 4.30
C SER A 43 15.42 -8.45 4.51
N GLY A 44 16.20 -9.40 5.02
CA GLY A 44 15.71 -10.75 5.36
C GLY A 44 14.59 -10.75 6.40
N VAL A 45 14.62 -9.82 7.36
CA VAL A 45 13.54 -9.65 8.35
C VAL A 45 12.31 -9.05 7.69
N HIS A 46 12.48 -8.09 6.78
CA HIS A 46 11.38 -7.51 6.01
C HIS A 46 10.68 -8.58 5.17
N LEU A 47 11.44 -9.39 4.41
CA LEU A 47 10.90 -10.48 3.58
C LEU A 47 10.07 -11.46 4.41
N LYS A 48 10.60 -11.90 5.57
CA LYS A 48 9.87 -12.83 6.44
C LYS A 48 8.61 -12.20 7.03
N ALA A 49 8.65 -10.92 7.34
CA ALA A 49 7.46 -10.19 7.80
C ALA A 49 6.41 -10.11 6.69
N LEU A 50 6.79 -9.81 5.44
CA LEU A 50 5.86 -9.76 4.29
C LEU A 50 5.20 -11.12 4.02
N GLU A 51 5.95 -12.22 4.06
CA GLU A 51 5.39 -13.58 3.97
C GLU A 51 4.35 -13.83 5.07
N THR A 52 4.62 -13.34 6.28
CA THR A 52 3.71 -13.50 7.41
C THR A 52 2.44 -12.65 7.27
N TYR A 53 2.57 -11.42 6.76
CA TYR A 53 1.41 -10.60 6.37
C TYR A 53 0.56 -11.32 5.34
N GLU A 54 1.18 -11.91 4.31
CA GLU A 54 0.47 -12.64 3.26
C GLU A 54 -0.34 -13.81 3.84
N ILE A 55 0.28 -14.63 4.70
CA ILE A 55 -0.41 -15.74 5.39
C ILE A 55 -1.60 -15.20 6.19
N ILE A 56 -1.42 -14.13 6.95
CA ILE A 56 -2.50 -13.54 7.73
C ILE A 56 -3.63 -13.06 6.83
N PHE A 57 -3.32 -12.35 5.73
CA PHE A 57 -4.34 -11.83 4.81
C PHE A 57 -5.12 -12.94 4.11
N LYS A 58 -4.47 -14.05 3.75
CA LYS A 58 -5.15 -15.26 3.23
C LYS A 58 -6.13 -15.86 4.25
N ILE A 59 -5.77 -15.84 5.54
CA ILE A 59 -6.59 -16.40 6.62
C ILE A 59 -7.78 -15.51 6.95
N ILE A 60 -7.55 -14.21 7.15
CA ILE A 60 -8.60 -13.28 7.59
C ILE A 60 -9.49 -12.85 6.42
N GLY A 61 -8.97 -12.85 5.20
CA GLY A 61 -9.69 -12.41 4.01
C GLY A 61 -10.05 -10.92 4.01
N THR A 62 -10.60 -10.48 2.89
CA THR A 62 -10.88 -9.07 2.59
C THR A 62 -11.79 -8.39 3.62
N LYS A 63 -12.83 -9.09 4.10
CA LYS A 63 -13.79 -8.55 5.08
C LYS A 63 -13.10 -8.14 6.37
N TRP A 64 -12.28 -9.03 6.95
CA TRP A 64 -11.63 -8.75 8.23
C TRP A 64 -10.43 -7.83 8.06
N LEU A 65 -9.70 -7.92 6.93
CA LEU A 65 -8.66 -6.97 6.58
C LEU A 65 -9.21 -5.54 6.53
N SER A 66 -10.37 -5.32 5.90
CA SER A 66 -11.01 -4.00 5.85
C SER A 66 -11.31 -3.42 7.25
N ARG A 67 -11.75 -4.28 8.17
CA ARG A 67 -12.13 -3.87 9.54
C ARG A 67 -10.91 -3.55 10.39
N ASP A 68 -9.85 -4.33 10.25
CA ASP A 68 -8.60 -4.20 11.01
C ASP A 68 -7.51 -3.47 10.19
N LEU A 69 -7.90 -2.69 9.17
CA LEU A 69 -7.02 -2.08 8.15
C LEU A 69 -5.87 -1.30 8.77
N PHE A 70 -6.16 -0.44 9.75
CA PHE A 70 -5.15 0.36 10.43
C PHE A 70 -4.08 -0.49 11.13
N LEU A 71 -4.44 -1.67 11.65
CA LEU A 71 -3.51 -2.54 12.35
C LEU A 71 -2.43 -3.07 11.43
N TYR A 72 -2.81 -3.44 10.21
CA TYR A 72 -1.90 -4.04 9.24
C TYR A 72 -1.20 -3.02 8.35
N SER A 73 -1.80 -1.83 8.18
CA SER A 73 -1.25 -0.77 7.33
C SER A 73 -0.06 -0.03 7.94
N SER A 74 -0.01 0.07 9.28
CA SER A 74 0.94 0.96 9.98
C SER A 74 2.41 0.63 9.73
N GLY A 75 2.73 -0.65 9.49
CA GLY A 75 4.09 -1.07 9.12
C GLY A 75 4.32 -1.15 7.61
N LEU A 76 3.28 -1.48 6.84
CA LEU A 76 3.42 -1.70 5.41
C LEU A 76 3.58 -0.38 4.63
N PHE A 77 2.71 0.60 4.88
CA PHE A 77 2.67 1.83 4.07
C PHE A 77 3.99 2.61 4.07
N PRO A 78 4.71 2.75 5.19
CA PRO A 78 6.00 3.43 5.18
C PRO A 78 7.12 2.63 4.51
N LEU A 79 7.00 1.31 4.37
CA LEU A 79 8.13 0.43 4.03
C LEU A 79 8.77 0.76 2.67
N LEU A 80 7.98 1.14 1.67
CA LEU A 80 8.42 1.26 0.28
C LEU A 80 9.62 2.21 0.09
N SER A 81 9.66 3.33 0.81
CA SER A 81 10.74 4.34 0.69
C SER A 81 12.08 3.90 1.25
N HIS A 82 12.14 2.82 2.03
CA HIS A 82 13.35 2.40 2.76
C HIS A 82 13.72 0.95 2.45
N ALA A 83 12.83 0.23 1.78
CA ALA A 83 12.98 -1.19 1.49
C ALA A 83 14.10 -1.44 0.48
N ALA A 84 14.85 -2.52 0.68
CA ALA A 84 15.79 -3.01 -0.31
C ALA A 84 15.07 -3.37 -1.63
N MET A 85 15.80 -3.31 -2.75
CA MET A 85 15.25 -3.61 -4.09
C MET A 85 14.56 -4.97 -4.16
N SER A 86 15.08 -5.98 -3.46
CA SER A 86 14.47 -7.31 -3.40
C SER A 86 13.14 -7.37 -2.64
N VAL A 87 12.84 -6.40 -1.78
CA VAL A 87 11.63 -6.36 -0.93
C VAL A 87 10.49 -5.62 -1.62
N LYS A 88 10.81 -4.55 -2.38
CA LYS A 88 9.81 -3.68 -3.01
C LYS A 88 8.79 -4.44 -3.90
N PRO A 89 9.19 -5.40 -4.77
CA PRO A 89 8.24 -6.14 -5.60
C PRO A 89 7.26 -7.01 -4.80
N LEU A 90 7.68 -7.54 -3.65
CA LEU A 90 6.80 -8.35 -2.78
C LEU A 90 5.80 -7.46 -2.06
N LEU A 91 6.25 -6.27 -1.61
CA LEU A 91 5.36 -5.30 -0.98
C LEU A 91 4.28 -4.82 -1.96
N LEU A 92 4.64 -4.47 -3.20
CA LEU A 92 3.67 -4.12 -4.23
C LEU A 92 2.69 -5.28 -4.53
N GLY A 93 3.18 -6.52 -4.50
CA GLY A 93 2.33 -7.71 -4.64
C GLY A 93 1.27 -7.83 -3.54
N LEU A 94 1.60 -7.49 -2.29
CA LEU A 94 0.61 -7.44 -1.21
C LEU A 94 -0.43 -6.36 -1.44
N TYR A 95 -0.01 -5.18 -1.90
CA TYR A 95 -0.93 -4.08 -2.19
C TYR A 95 -1.92 -4.43 -3.32
N GLU A 96 -1.42 -5.00 -4.41
CA GLU A 96 -2.25 -5.44 -5.53
C GLU A 96 -3.22 -6.55 -5.12
N THR A 97 -2.75 -7.52 -4.33
CA THR A 97 -3.53 -8.73 -4.00
C THR A 97 -4.55 -8.50 -2.89
N TYR A 98 -4.22 -7.67 -1.89
CA TYR A 98 -5.02 -7.56 -0.67
C TYR A 98 -5.56 -6.17 -0.39
N PHE A 99 -4.89 -5.10 -0.82
CA PHE A 99 -5.35 -3.73 -0.57
C PHE A 99 -6.24 -3.22 -1.70
N LEU A 100 -5.82 -3.36 -2.96
CA LEU A 100 -6.61 -2.89 -4.10
C LEU A 100 -8.05 -3.48 -4.13
N PRO A 101 -8.28 -4.77 -3.80
CA PRO A 101 -9.63 -5.34 -3.75
C PRO A 101 -10.52 -4.81 -2.61
N LEU A 102 -9.98 -4.07 -1.64
CA LEU A 102 -10.78 -3.43 -0.58
C LEU A 102 -11.62 -2.27 -1.13
N GLN A 103 -11.23 -1.70 -2.28
CA GLN A 103 -11.93 -0.60 -2.95
C GLN A 103 -12.27 0.53 -1.96
N ARG A 104 -13.54 0.97 -1.90
CA ARG A 104 -14.00 2.03 -0.99
C ARG A 104 -13.77 1.74 0.49
N SER A 105 -13.49 0.50 0.88
CA SER A 105 -13.09 0.20 2.27
C SER A 105 -11.69 0.72 2.62
N LEU A 106 -10.88 1.14 1.64
CA LEU A 106 -9.60 1.83 1.85
C LEU A 106 -9.74 3.28 2.24
N LEU A 107 -10.90 3.92 2.05
CA LEU A 107 -11.07 5.36 2.27
C LEU A 107 -10.50 5.86 3.61
N PRO A 108 -10.67 5.15 4.76
CA PRO A 108 -10.12 5.60 6.03
C PRO A 108 -8.58 5.69 6.08
N SER A 109 -7.88 5.00 5.18
CA SER A 109 -6.42 5.00 5.12
C SER A 109 -5.86 5.39 3.74
N LEU A 110 -6.72 5.92 2.85
CA LEU A 110 -6.37 6.13 1.44
C LEU A 110 -5.20 7.11 1.27
N GLN A 111 -5.26 8.25 1.96
CA GLN A 111 -4.19 9.25 1.91
C GLN A 111 -2.84 8.65 2.36
N ALA A 112 -2.84 7.88 3.46
CA ALA A 112 -1.64 7.20 3.94
C ALA A 112 -1.14 6.13 2.95
N PHE A 113 -2.05 5.43 2.28
CA PHE A 113 -1.71 4.44 1.27
C PHE A 113 -1.07 5.08 0.03
N ILE A 114 -1.66 6.16 -0.48
CA ILE A 114 -1.10 6.94 -1.60
C ILE A 114 0.28 7.49 -1.22
N THR A 115 0.41 8.11 -0.03
CA THR A 115 1.72 8.59 0.47
C THR A 115 2.77 7.48 0.50
N GLY A 116 2.39 6.26 0.90
CA GLY A 116 3.28 5.11 0.94
C GLY A 116 3.67 4.54 -0.43
N LEU A 117 2.87 4.78 -1.47
CA LEU A 117 3.12 4.31 -2.84
C LEU A 117 4.01 5.28 -3.63
N LEU A 118 3.89 6.59 -3.41
CA LEU A 118 4.61 7.60 -4.18
C LEU A 118 6.14 7.45 -4.25
N PRO A 119 6.84 6.93 -3.22
CA PRO A 119 8.27 6.62 -3.33
C PRO A 119 8.61 5.59 -4.42
N GLY A 120 7.65 4.80 -4.89
CA GLY A 120 7.85 3.87 -6.00
C GLY A 120 7.90 4.56 -7.37
N LEU A 121 7.56 5.84 -7.45
CA LEU A 121 7.67 6.67 -8.67
C LEU A 121 9.00 7.47 -8.72
N GLU A 122 10.03 6.96 -8.07
CA GLU A 122 11.38 7.51 -8.20
C GLU A 122 11.93 7.20 -9.60
N GLU A 123 12.51 8.20 -10.27
CA GLU A 123 13.02 8.06 -11.64
C GLU A 123 14.13 7.00 -11.70
N GLY A 124 14.05 6.11 -12.69
CA GLY A 124 14.97 4.97 -12.83
C GLY A 124 14.70 3.79 -11.90
N SER A 125 13.62 3.82 -11.10
CA SER A 125 13.24 2.69 -10.27
C SER A 125 12.69 1.52 -11.10
N GLU A 126 13.18 0.30 -10.84
CA GLU A 126 12.66 -0.94 -11.48
C GLU A 126 11.17 -1.19 -11.20
N ILE A 127 10.63 -0.55 -10.14
CA ILE A 127 9.23 -0.69 -9.75
C ILE A 127 8.36 0.48 -10.22
N TYR A 128 8.91 1.43 -11.00
CA TYR A 128 8.21 2.64 -11.43
C TYR A 128 6.89 2.32 -12.13
N ASP A 129 6.96 1.60 -13.26
CA ASP A 129 5.79 1.28 -14.09
C ASP A 129 4.73 0.48 -13.33
N ARG A 130 5.18 -0.41 -12.42
CA ARG A 130 4.29 -1.21 -11.59
C ARG A 130 3.57 -0.36 -10.55
N THR A 131 4.28 0.57 -9.92
CA THR A 131 3.71 1.52 -8.96
C THR A 131 2.73 2.47 -9.63
N ASP A 132 3.10 2.96 -10.81
CA ASP A 132 2.27 3.84 -11.64
C ASP A 132 0.94 3.17 -12.02
N MET A 133 1.02 1.96 -12.57
CA MET A 133 -0.16 1.15 -12.90
C MET A 133 -1.02 0.88 -11.66
N LEU A 134 -0.42 0.64 -10.49
CA LEU A 134 -1.16 0.43 -9.24
C LEU A 134 -1.92 1.69 -8.81
N LEU A 135 -1.30 2.87 -8.91
CA LEU A 135 -1.95 4.15 -8.62
C LEU A 135 -3.09 4.46 -9.61
N GLN A 136 -2.90 4.19 -10.90
CA GLN A 136 -3.97 4.32 -11.90
C GLN A 136 -5.14 3.37 -11.60
N LYS A 137 -4.87 2.10 -11.28
CA LYS A 137 -5.94 1.16 -10.88
C LYS A 137 -6.65 1.61 -9.61
N LEU A 138 -5.89 2.13 -8.64
CA LEU A 138 -6.45 2.66 -7.40
C LEU A 138 -7.39 3.85 -7.67
N SER A 139 -7.00 4.77 -8.56
CA SER A 139 -7.82 5.93 -8.92
C SER A 139 -9.15 5.51 -9.55
N MET A 140 -9.14 4.44 -10.37
CA MET A 140 -10.35 3.91 -10.99
C MET A 140 -11.29 3.23 -9.98
N VAL A 141 -10.77 2.42 -9.04
CA VAL A 141 -11.63 1.68 -8.09
C VAL A 141 -12.18 2.54 -6.96
N ILE A 142 -11.46 3.59 -6.56
CA ILE A 142 -11.91 4.53 -5.52
C ILE A 142 -12.78 5.65 -6.12
N GLY A 143 -12.52 6.01 -7.37
CA GLY A 143 -13.04 7.20 -8.04
C GLY A 143 -11.97 8.29 -8.09
N GLN A 144 -11.72 8.81 -9.31
CA GLN A 144 -10.61 9.73 -9.58
C GLN A 144 -10.65 10.97 -8.69
N GLU A 145 -11.81 11.60 -8.52
CA GLU A 145 -11.96 12.81 -7.71
C GLU A 145 -11.52 12.57 -6.24
N VAL A 146 -11.88 11.43 -5.66
CA VAL A 146 -11.49 11.06 -4.28
C VAL A 146 -10.01 10.72 -4.20
N PHE A 147 -9.48 10.03 -5.20
CA PHE A 147 -8.07 9.70 -5.32
C PHE A 147 -7.21 10.97 -5.39
N TYR A 148 -7.50 11.90 -6.30
CA TYR A 148 -6.74 13.14 -6.45
C TYR A 148 -6.89 14.07 -5.24
N SER A 149 -8.06 14.11 -4.60
CA SER A 149 -8.21 14.82 -3.30
C SER A 149 -7.24 14.28 -2.25
N SER A 150 -7.11 12.95 -2.16
CA SER A 150 -6.20 12.32 -1.21
C SER A 150 -4.74 12.51 -1.60
N LEU A 151 -4.42 12.46 -2.90
CA LEU A 151 -3.09 12.75 -3.44
C LEU A 151 -2.64 14.18 -3.07
N TRP A 152 -3.48 15.19 -3.31
CA TRP A 152 -3.17 16.57 -2.95
C TRP A 152 -3.09 16.76 -1.44
N GLY A 153 -3.96 16.12 -0.67
CA GLY A 153 -3.84 16.05 0.79
C GLY A 153 -2.48 15.53 1.24
N SER A 154 -1.95 14.48 0.60
CA SER A 154 -0.61 13.95 0.85
C SER A 154 0.51 14.94 0.51
N VAL A 155 0.40 15.63 -0.63
CA VAL A 155 1.38 16.64 -1.10
C VAL A 155 1.49 17.82 -0.13
N LEU A 156 0.36 18.24 0.45
CA LEU A 156 0.32 19.35 1.41
C LEU A 156 1.11 19.03 2.69
N VAL A 157 0.98 17.80 3.21
CA VAL A 157 1.52 17.42 4.52
C VAL A 157 2.91 16.77 4.47
N ASN A 158 3.40 16.34 3.28
CA ASN A 158 4.68 15.67 3.16
C ASN A 158 5.49 16.18 1.95
N SER A 159 6.61 16.86 2.23
CA SER A 159 7.47 17.44 1.20
C SER A 159 8.23 16.41 0.36
N SER A 160 8.57 15.24 0.91
CA SER A 160 9.40 14.24 0.20
C SER A 160 8.68 13.57 -0.96
N ILE A 161 7.35 13.63 -0.99
CA ILE A 161 6.52 13.00 -2.03
C ILE A 161 5.96 14.01 -3.04
N ARG A 162 6.26 15.31 -2.90
CA ARG A 162 5.70 16.35 -3.78
C ARG A 162 6.14 16.16 -5.22
N LEU A 163 7.44 15.90 -5.44
CA LEU A 163 7.98 15.67 -6.78
C LEU A 163 7.33 14.45 -7.46
N PRO A 164 7.36 13.23 -6.88
CA PRO A 164 6.75 12.07 -7.53
C PRO A 164 5.24 12.22 -7.73
N ALA A 165 4.52 12.87 -6.81
CA ALA A 165 3.09 13.15 -6.97
C ALA A 165 2.81 14.10 -8.15
N SER A 166 3.57 15.19 -8.26
CA SER A 166 3.42 16.14 -9.36
C SER A 166 3.75 15.50 -10.70
N LEU A 167 4.82 14.70 -10.77
CA LEU A 167 5.19 13.98 -11.98
C LEU A 167 4.11 12.98 -12.39
N PHE A 168 3.53 12.24 -11.44
CA PHE A 168 2.40 11.35 -11.69
C PHE A 168 1.22 12.11 -12.30
N VAL A 169 0.83 13.27 -11.74
CA VAL A 169 -0.28 14.06 -12.28
C VAL A 169 0.05 14.53 -13.70
N VAL A 170 1.24 15.10 -13.91
CA VAL A 170 1.66 15.64 -15.21
C VAL A 170 1.74 14.57 -16.29
N SER A 171 2.18 13.35 -15.96
CA SER A 171 2.25 12.23 -16.91
C SER A 171 0.87 11.68 -17.30
N HIS A 172 -0.16 11.93 -16.49
CA HIS A 172 -1.52 11.42 -16.69
C HIS A 172 -2.53 12.46 -17.19
N ILE A 173 -2.14 13.73 -17.31
CA ILE A 173 -2.98 14.75 -17.95
C ILE A 173 -3.06 14.45 -19.45
N ASN A 174 -4.27 14.24 -19.96
CA ASN A 174 -4.49 14.19 -21.39
C ASN A 174 -4.55 15.61 -21.96
N ARG A 175 -3.52 16.00 -22.71
CA ARG A 175 -3.37 17.36 -23.26
C ARG A 175 -4.34 17.66 -24.41
N ASP A 176 -4.96 16.65 -25.00
CA ASP A 176 -5.88 16.79 -26.12
C ASP A 176 -7.31 17.11 -25.68
N VAL A 177 -7.60 17.04 -24.37
CA VAL A 177 -8.93 17.32 -23.82
C VAL A 177 -8.90 18.55 -22.93
N SER A 178 -9.96 19.34 -22.97
CA SER A 178 -10.12 20.53 -22.12
C SER A 178 -9.97 20.22 -20.63
N ALA A 179 -9.46 21.20 -19.87
CA ALA A 179 -9.30 21.09 -18.42
C ALA A 179 -10.62 20.73 -17.69
N ASN A 180 -11.75 21.25 -18.17
CA ASN A 180 -13.07 20.97 -17.58
C ASN A 180 -13.45 19.48 -17.65
N ALA A 181 -13.06 18.80 -18.73
CA ALA A 181 -13.34 17.38 -18.94
C ALA A 181 -12.50 16.46 -18.03
N GLN A 182 -11.41 16.96 -17.47
CA GLN A 182 -10.52 16.26 -16.53
C GLN A 182 -10.50 16.94 -15.15
N SER A 183 -11.57 17.66 -14.81
CA SER A 183 -11.69 18.38 -13.54
C SER A 183 -11.61 17.49 -12.30
N SER A 184 -11.81 16.17 -12.44
CA SER A 184 -11.57 15.17 -11.39
C SER A 184 -10.13 15.20 -10.85
N MET A 185 -9.14 15.60 -11.66
CA MET A 185 -7.73 15.69 -11.27
C MET A 185 -7.46 16.81 -10.26
N LEU A 186 -8.36 17.78 -10.14
CA LEU A 186 -8.28 18.84 -9.12
C LEU A 186 -8.73 18.35 -7.74
N GLY A 187 -9.39 17.20 -7.67
CA GLY A 187 -10.06 16.73 -6.45
C GLY A 187 -11.31 17.55 -6.08
N LYS A 188 -11.83 17.30 -4.88
CA LYS A 188 -13.07 17.89 -4.36
C LYS A 188 -12.90 19.32 -3.88
N ASP A 189 -11.69 19.69 -3.46
CA ASP A 189 -11.42 21.00 -2.89
C ASP A 189 -10.85 21.94 -3.96
N LYS A 190 -11.77 22.67 -4.62
CA LYS A 190 -11.42 23.65 -5.65
C LYS A 190 -10.65 24.86 -5.12
N GLN A 191 -10.47 25.00 -3.79
CA GLN A 191 -9.71 26.10 -3.20
C GLN A 191 -8.21 25.81 -3.04
N LEU A 192 -7.77 24.57 -3.26
CA LEU A 192 -6.34 24.20 -3.22
C LEU A 192 -5.58 24.57 -4.51
N ALA A 193 -6.28 25.08 -5.53
CA ALA A 193 -5.74 25.44 -6.84
C ALA A 193 -5.55 26.95 -7.02
N VAL A 194 -5.28 27.69 -5.93
CA VAL A 194 -5.04 29.14 -5.93
C VAL A 194 -3.54 29.43 -5.80
#